data_AF-A0A527ZUI3-F1
#
_entry.id   AF-A0A527ZUI3-F1
#
_cell.length_a   1.000
_cell.length_b   1.000
_cell.length_c   1.000
_cell.angle_alpha   90.00
_cell.angle_beta   90.00
_cell.angle_gamma   90.00
#
_symmetry.space_group_name_H-M   'P 1'
#
loop_
_entity.id
_entity.type
_entity.pdbx_description
1 polymer ?
#
loop_
_entity_poly.entity_id
_entity_poly.type
_entity_poly.pdbx_seq_one_letter_code
_entity_poly.pdbx_strand_id
1 'polypeptide(L)'
;MLIILVHGTWGRGLLPGIIRTSRPRWFEEGSTFRTHLLQAMGANTHEPVFEPFHWSGANSLLEREEAGLALAKRLRQLLADWPNERVVLVSHSHGGNVVAIALRNLPNRAAAEVVTLATPFTTLIPRDIDRQERAIVRNGALAALCAVLFYTPLSWALAFMVVSPDGASEFVKGALLMGLIMGTIFWLVRFVLRWFTYSSERASRLVNASQHGWIPQDRLLVLRAVDDEAALSLAAGSIANRLSRVLSPLTGLLSLLLFLTFMLFLGYAIYHATTTEIVTEHLGIDYGPNRWQNGLSEAYAQEFLLAGAIVISEEYFYLPMSIILLVLVV
;
A
#
# COMPACT_ATOMS: atom_id res chain seq x y z
N MET A 1 -7.14 -45.04 4.51
CA MET A 1 -7.16 -43.62 4.95
C MET A 1 -7.07 -42.71 3.74
N LEU A 2 -7.68 -41.53 3.82
CA LEU A 2 -7.67 -40.51 2.77
C LEU A 2 -6.89 -39.29 3.24
N ILE A 3 -5.87 -38.88 2.48
CA ILE A 3 -5.04 -37.71 2.75
C ILE A 3 -5.34 -36.64 1.70
N ILE A 4 -5.97 -35.55 2.11
CA ILE A 4 -6.27 -34.42 1.24
C ILE A 4 -5.20 -33.35 1.38
N LEU A 5 -4.54 -33.00 0.28
CA LEU A 5 -3.44 -32.03 0.27
C LEU A 5 -3.96 -30.66 -0.18
N VAL A 6 -3.90 -29.65 0.69
CA VAL A 6 -4.43 -28.31 0.46
C VAL A 6 -3.29 -27.30 0.35
N HIS A 7 -3.02 -26.83 -0.87
CA HIS A 7 -1.92 -25.89 -1.11
C HIS A 7 -2.19 -24.48 -0.60
N GLY A 8 -1.11 -23.73 -0.34
CA GLY A 8 -1.15 -22.32 0.04
C GLY A 8 -1.33 -21.37 -1.14
N THR A 9 -1.15 -20.08 -0.88
CA THR A 9 -1.09 -19.07 -1.95
C THR A 9 0.02 -19.38 -2.93
N TRP A 10 -0.22 -19.11 -4.21
CA TRP A 10 0.72 -19.41 -5.30
C TRP A 10 1.22 -20.86 -5.33
N GLY A 11 0.46 -21.82 -4.79
CA GLY A 11 0.68 -23.24 -5.10
C GLY A 11 0.68 -23.50 -6.62
N ARG A 12 0.02 -22.58 -7.35
CA ARG A 12 0.05 -22.24 -8.78
C ARG A 12 1.40 -21.96 -9.47
N GLY A 13 2.39 -21.52 -8.71
CA GLY A 13 3.39 -20.54 -9.17
C GLY A 13 2.83 -19.11 -9.20
N LEU A 14 3.73 -18.11 -9.29
CA LEU A 14 3.37 -16.67 -9.36
C LEU A 14 2.63 -16.30 -10.66
N LEU A 15 2.91 -17.02 -11.75
CA LEU A 15 2.29 -16.84 -13.07
C LEU A 15 1.88 -18.21 -13.64
N PRO A 16 0.73 -18.75 -13.20
CA PRO A 16 0.27 -20.07 -13.63
C PRO A 16 0.14 -20.12 -15.15
N GLY A 17 0.85 -21.06 -15.80
CA GLY A 17 0.82 -21.25 -17.25
C GLY A 17 1.89 -20.49 -18.04
N ILE A 18 2.52 -19.46 -17.47
CA ILE A 18 3.65 -18.74 -18.10
C ILE A 18 4.98 -19.35 -17.65
N ILE A 19 5.12 -19.60 -16.34
CA ILE A 19 6.31 -20.25 -15.78
C ILE A 19 5.94 -21.67 -15.41
N ARG A 20 6.34 -22.64 -16.24
CA ARG A 20 6.21 -24.07 -15.95
C ARG A 20 7.44 -24.55 -15.20
N THR A 21 7.24 -25.10 -14.01
CA THR A 21 8.30 -25.81 -13.28
C THR A 21 8.38 -27.24 -13.79
N SER A 22 9.59 -27.74 -14.06
CA SER A 22 9.80 -29.15 -14.46
C SER A 22 9.58 -30.14 -13.32
N ARG A 23 9.61 -29.66 -12.07
CA ARG A 23 9.37 -30.47 -10.87
C ARG A 23 7.90 -30.44 -10.47
N PRO A 24 7.32 -31.58 -10.05
CA PRO A 24 5.98 -31.63 -9.48
C PRO A 24 5.94 -30.81 -8.20
N ARG A 25 4.82 -30.14 -7.97
CA ARG A 25 4.58 -29.38 -6.74
C ARG A 25 4.37 -30.33 -5.57
N TRP A 26 4.59 -29.84 -4.35
CA TRP A 26 4.56 -30.68 -3.15
C TRP A 26 3.25 -31.49 -2.93
N PHE A 27 2.13 -31.03 -3.50
CA PHE A 27 0.84 -31.70 -3.42
C PHE A 27 0.54 -32.61 -4.63
N GLU A 28 1.35 -32.55 -5.68
CA GLU A 28 1.19 -33.34 -6.91
C GLU A 28 1.86 -34.71 -6.78
N GLU A 29 1.45 -35.63 -7.65
CA GLU A 29 2.04 -36.96 -7.75
C GLU A 29 3.52 -36.93 -8.12
N GLY A 30 4.27 -37.87 -7.53
CA GLY A 30 5.73 -37.94 -7.69
C GLY A 30 6.52 -36.83 -6.98
N SER A 31 5.86 -35.98 -6.19
CA SER A 31 6.56 -34.96 -5.41
C SER A 31 7.35 -35.56 -4.25
N THR A 32 8.50 -34.95 -3.94
CA THR A 32 9.38 -35.36 -2.83
C THR A 32 8.64 -35.43 -1.50
N PHE A 33 7.69 -34.50 -1.27
CA PHE A 33 6.87 -34.50 -0.07
C PHE A 33 6.02 -35.78 0.04
N ARG A 34 5.27 -36.14 -1.01
CA ARG A 34 4.45 -37.38 -1.00
C ARG A 34 5.31 -38.62 -0.82
N THR A 35 6.45 -38.70 -1.51
CA THR A 35 7.39 -39.81 -1.38
C THR A 35 7.90 -39.96 0.06
N HIS A 36 8.36 -38.87 0.67
CA HIS A 36 8.88 -38.90 2.04
C HIS A 36 7.77 -39.19 3.06
N LEU A 37 6.56 -38.66 2.85
CA LEU A 37 5.42 -38.93 3.72
C LEU A 37 5.02 -40.40 3.68
N LEU A 38 4.92 -40.99 2.48
CA LEU A 38 4.62 -42.40 2.31
C LEU A 38 5.70 -43.28 2.98
N GLN A 39 6.97 -42.94 2.79
CA GLN A 39 8.08 -43.65 3.42
C GLN A 39 8.03 -43.55 4.96
N ALA A 40 7.69 -42.38 5.50
CA ALA A 40 7.59 -42.14 6.94
C ALA A 40 6.41 -42.89 7.60
N MET A 41 5.33 -43.13 6.85
CA MET A 41 4.20 -43.93 7.34
C MET A 41 4.54 -45.43 7.47
N GLY A 42 5.54 -45.91 6.73
CA GLY A 42 6.07 -47.26 6.81
C GLY A 42 5.16 -48.33 6.18
N ALA A 43 5.66 -49.57 6.12
CA ALA A 43 4.96 -50.69 5.48
C ALA A 43 3.73 -51.23 6.25
N ASN A 44 3.52 -50.77 7.49
CA ASN A 44 2.46 -51.28 8.38
C ASN A 44 1.15 -50.49 8.28
N THR A 45 1.11 -49.41 7.50
CA THR A 45 -0.13 -48.69 7.18
C THR A 45 -0.66 -49.13 5.83
N HIS A 46 -1.98 -49.36 5.73
CA HIS A 46 -2.66 -49.46 4.45
C HIS A 46 -2.30 -48.25 3.59
N GLU A 47 -2.03 -48.49 2.30
CA GLU A 47 -1.58 -47.45 1.38
C GLU A 47 -2.57 -46.27 1.38
N PRO A 48 -2.13 -45.06 1.76
CA PRO A 48 -3.02 -43.91 1.81
C PRO A 48 -3.40 -43.44 0.41
N VAL A 49 -4.67 -43.08 0.24
CA VAL A 49 -5.13 -42.41 -0.99
C VAL A 49 -4.84 -40.92 -0.84
N PHE A 50 -4.07 -40.35 -1.77
CA PHE A 50 -3.79 -38.91 -1.80
C PHE A 50 -4.75 -38.19 -2.75
N GLU A 51 -5.41 -37.15 -2.26
CA GLU A 51 -6.28 -36.29 -3.05
C GLU A 51 -5.81 -34.82 -2.98
N PRO A 52 -5.18 -34.28 -4.03
CA PRO A 52 -4.87 -32.86 -4.07
C PRO A 52 -6.15 -32.02 -4.22
N PHE A 53 -6.36 -31.09 -3.29
CA PHE A 53 -7.43 -30.12 -3.39
C PHE A 53 -6.98 -28.90 -4.20
N HIS A 54 -7.54 -28.77 -5.40
CA HIS A 54 -7.19 -27.71 -6.33
C HIS A 54 -8.09 -26.48 -6.16
N TRP A 55 -7.49 -25.36 -5.77
CA TRP A 55 -8.14 -24.04 -5.75
C TRP A 55 -7.25 -22.99 -6.41
N SER A 56 -7.71 -21.74 -6.51
CA SER A 56 -6.99 -20.68 -7.24
C SER A 56 -5.60 -20.41 -6.68
N GLY A 57 -5.42 -20.52 -5.36
CA GLY A 57 -4.19 -20.10 -4.69
C GLY A 57 -4.02 -18.58 -4.68
N ALA A 58 -5.08 -17.83 -4.97
CA ALA A 58 -5.06 -16.38 -4.96
C ALA A 58 -4.89 -15.85 -3.52
N ASN A 59 -4.13 -14.76 -3.37
CA ASN A 59 -3.98 -14.07 -2.09
C ASN A 59 -5.20 -13.17 -1.80
N SER A 60 -6.39 -13.76 -1.72
CA SER A 60 -7.68 -13.08 -1.54
C SER A 60 -8.54 -13.80 -0.50
N LEU A 61 -9.17 -13.07 0.41
CA LEU A 61 -10.06 -13.64 1.42
C LEU A 61 -11.30 -14.30 0.80
N LEU A 62 -11.86 -13.68 -0.24
CA LEU A 62 -13.06 -14.20 -0.92
C LEU A 62 -12.77 -15.51 -1.64
N GLU A 63 -11.60 -15.61 -2.28
CA GLU A 63 -11.15 -16.83 -2.96
C GLU A 63 -10.90 -17.97 -1.96
N ARG A 64 -10.38 -17.66 -0.77
CA ARG A 64 -10.21 -18.64 0.31
C ARG A 64 -11.56 -19.09 0.87
N GLU A 65 -12.54 -18.20 1.00
CA GLU A 65 -13.91 -18.54 1.40
C GLU A 65 -14.56 -19.48 0.40
N GLU A 66 -14.51 -19.14 -0.89
CA GLU A 66 -15.04 -19.98 -1.97
C GLU A 66 -14.37 -21.37 -1.98
N ALA A 67 -13.04 -21.40 -1.89
CA ALA A 67 -12.28 -22.64 -1.79
C ALA A 67 -12.67 -23.46 -0.55
N GLY A 68 -12.92 -22.81 0.60
CA GLY A 68 -13.34 -23.47 1.83
C GLY A 68 -14.73 -24.09 1.70
N LEU A 69 -15.68 -23.39 1.06
CA LEU A 69 -17.01 -23.91 0.77
C LEU A 69 -16.96 -25.08 -0.22
N ALA A 70 -16.11 -25.00 -1.25
CA ALA A 70 -15.88 -26.09 -2.19
C ALA A 70 -15.26 -27.32 -1.50
N LEU A 71 -14.28 -27.12 -0.62
CA LEU A 71 -13.69 -28.20 0.17
C LEU A 71 -14.71 -28.82 1.13
N ALA A 72 -15.57 -28.02 1.77
CA ALA A 72 -16.64 -28.54 2.62
C ALA A 72 -17.63 -29.41 1.84
N LYS A 73 -17.98 -29.01 0.61
CA LYS A 73 -18.81 -29.83 -0.28
C LYS A 73 -18.13 -31.16 -0.62
N ARG A 74 -16.83 -31.12 -0.96
CA ARG A 74 -16.06 -32.32 -1.28
C ARG A 74 -15.91 -33.25 -0.08
N LEU A 75 -15.64 -32.71 1.11
CA LEU A 75 -15.56 -33.48 2.35
C LEU A 75 -16.89 -34.19 2.66
N ARG A 76 -18.03 -33.53 2.47
CA ARG A 76 -19.34 -34.18 2.66
C ARG A 76 -19.55 -35.37 1.72
N GLN A 77 -19.09 -35.27 0.47
CA GLN A 77 -19.16 -36.38 -0.48
C GLN A 77 -18.25 -37.53 -0.03
N LEU A 78 -16.99 -37.23 0.29
CA LEU A 78 -16.02 -38.23 0.72
C LEU A 78 -16.44 -38.97 2.00
N LEU A 79 -16.99 -38.26 2.97
CA LEU A 79 -17.51 -38.84 4.21
C LEU A 79 -18.78 -39.69 3.99
N ALA A 80 -19.53 -39.43 2.92
CA ALA A 80 -20.69 -40.23 2.55
C ALA A 80 -20.27 -41.48 1.75
N ASP A 81 -19.31 -41.33 0.83
CA ASP A 81 -18.79 -42.41 0.00
C ASP A 81 -17.94 -43.40 0.83
N TRP A 82 -17.22 -42.88 1.83
CA TRP A 82 -16.26 -43.64 2.66
C TRP A 82 -16.44 -43.36 4.16
N PRO A 83 -17.59 -43.75 4.77
CA PRO A 83 -17.95 -43.35 6.14
C PRO A 83 -17.03 -43.89 7.24
N ASN A 84 -16.29 -44.97 6.97
CA ASN A 84 -15.37 -45.58 7.92
C ASN A 84 -13.90 -45.19 7.67
N GLU A 85 -13.62 -44.42 6.62
CA GLU A 85 -12.26 -44.02 6.29
C GLU A 85 -11.81 -42.82 7.11
N ARG A 86 -10.59 -42.91 7.64
CA ARG A 86 -9.95 -41.78 8.32
C ARG A 86 -9.56 -40.73 7.28
N VAL A 87 -10.10 -39.53 7.41
CA VAL A 87 -9.77 -38.37 6.56
C VAL A 87 -8.76 -37.47 7.27
N VAL A 88 -7.64 -37.19 6.60
CA VAL A 88 -6.57 -36.31 7.08
C VAL A 88 -6.40 -35.16 6.09
N LEU A 89 -6.50 -33.93 6.55
CA LEU A 89 -6.29 -32.71 5.80
C LEU A 89 -4.88 -32.18 6.08
N VAL A 90 -3.99 -32.23 5.09
CA VAL A 90 -2.65 -31.64 5.20
C VAL A 90 -2.61 -30.35 4.40
N SER A 91 -2.36 -29.23 5.08
CA SER A 91 -2.46 -27.90 4.47
C SER A 91 -1.22 -27.06 4.69
N HIS A 92 -0.87 -26.24 3.70
CA HIS A 92 0.27 -25.33 3.78
C HIS A 92 -0.17 -23.86 3.71
N SER A 93 0.43 -22.99 4.53
CA SER A 93 0.21 -21.54 4.50
C SER A 93 -1.28 -21.20 4.53
N HIS A 94 -1.78 -20.39 3.60
CA HIS A 94 -3.20 -20.03 3.52
C HIS A 94 -4.14 -21.19 3.19
N GLY A 95 -3.63 -22.36 2.77
CA GLY A 95 -4.43 -23.58 2.64
C GLY A 95 -5.04 -24.02 3.97
N GLY A 96 -4.40 -23.73 5.11
CA GLY A 96 -4.97 -24.01 6.42
C GLY A 96 -6.17 -23.13 6.77
N ASN A 97 -6.25 -21.91 6.22
CA ASN A 97 -7.45 -21.07 6.33
C ASN A 97 -8.61 -21.69 5.53
N VAL A 98 -8.33 -22.21 4.33
CA VAL A 98 -9.31 -22.94 3.50
C VAL A 98 -9.86 -24.15 4.26
N VAL A 99 -9.00 -24.94 4.90
CA VAL A 99 -9.40 -26.07 5.77
C VAL A 99 -10.27 -25.61 6.94
N ALA A 100 -9.88 -24.56 7.65
CA ALA A 100 -10.65 -24.05 8.78
C ALA A 100 -12.04 -23.53 8.37
N ILE A 101 -12.15 -22.88 7.21
CA ILE A 101 -13.43 -22.47 6.62
C ILE A 101 -14.25 -23.71 6.24
N ALA A 102 -13.63 -24.73 5.64
CA ALA A 102 -14.32 -25.95 5.23
C ALA A 102 -14.94 -26.68 6.44
N LEU A 103 -14.15 -26.91 7.48
CA LEU A 103 -14.60 -27.58 8.70
C LEU A 103 -15.70 -26.80 9.42
N ARG A 104 -15.65 -25.46 9.43
CA ARG A 104 -16.74 -24.63 9.98
C ARG A 104 -18.09 -24.94 9.34
N ASN A 105 -18.09 -25.28 8.06
CA ASN A 105 -19.27 -25.54 7.25
C ASN A 105 -19.66 -27.04 7.22
N LEU A 106 -19.00 -27.88 8.02
CA LEU A 106 -19.43 -29.26 8.25
C LEU A 106 -20.31 -29.36 9.50
N PRO A 107 -21.33 -30.25 9.50
CA PRO A 107 -22.14 -30.49 10.70
C PRO A 107 -21.32 -31.10 11.84
N ASN A 108 -20.33 -31.95 11.51
CA ASN A 108 -19.35 -32.47 12.46
C ASN A 108 -17.95 -31.96 12.09
N ARG A 109 -17.40 -31.05 12.90
CA ARG A 109 -16.05 -30.48 12.68
C ARG A 109 -14.92 -31.47 12.98
N ALA A 110 -15.19 -32.51 13.78
CA ALA A 110 -14.23 -33.56 14.11
C ALA A 110 -14.21 -34.70 13.09
N ALA A 111 -14.88 -34.53 11.93
CA ALA A 111 -14.94 -35.52 10.87
C ALA A 111 -13.62 -35.71 10.11
N ALA A 112 -12.63 -34.82 10.31
CA ALA A 112 -11.30 -34.95 9.75
C ALA A 112 -10.24 -34.52 10.76
N GLU A 113 -9.06 -35.13 10.63
CA GLU A 113 -7.85 -34.67 11.30
C GLU A 113 -7.15 -33.63 10.42
N VAL A 114 -6.46 -32.69 11.05
CA VAL A 114 -5.83 -31.57 10.36
C VAL A 114 -4.37 -31.47 10.74
N VAL A 115 -3.52 -31.41 9.71
CA VAL A 115 -2.12 -31.02 9.82
C VAL A 115 -1.95 -29.70 9.08
N THR A 116 -1.45 -28.68 9.77
CA THR A 116 -1.10 -27.39 9.14
C THR A 116 0.39 -27.19 9.14
N LEU A 117 0.90 -26.68 8.02
CA LEU A 117 2.30 -26.37 7.77
C LEU A 117 2.41 -24.86 7.57
N ALA A 118 3.08 -24.15 8.49
CA ALA A 118 3.31 -22.72 8.39
C ALA A 118 2.02 -21.92 8.08
N THR A 119 0.89 -22.22 8.74
CA THR A 119 -0.38 -21.52 8.47
C THR A 119 -0.53 -20.26 9.32
N PRO A 120 -0.60 -19.06 8.71
CA PRO A 120 -1.02 -17.87 9.42
C PRO A 120 -2.55 -17.86 9.46
N PHE A 121 -3.14 -18.28 10.58
CA PHE A 121 -4.57 -18.08 10.81
C PHE A 121 -4.84 -16.59 10.99
N THR A 122 -5.59 -16.00 10.05
CA THR A 122 -5.83 -14.55 10.01
C THR A 122 -7.32 -14.27 10.02
N THR A 123 -7.76 -13.41 10.94
CA THR A 123 -9.13 -12.90 11.00
C THR A 123 -9.10 -11.38 10.92
N LEU A 124 -10.01 -10.80 10.15
CA LEU A 124 -10.24 -9.36 10.16
C LEU A 124 -11.20 -9.02 11.30
N ILE A 125 -10.77 -8.09 12.15
CA ILE A 125 -11.59 -7.53 13.21
C ILE A 125 -12.10 -6.17 12.71
N PRO A 126 -13.43 -5.96 12.60
CA PRO A 126 -13.96 -4.67 12.22
C PRO A 126 -13.51 -3.63 13.26
N ARG A 127 -13.02 -2.50 12.76
CA ARG A 127 -12.72 -1.34 13.59
C ARG A 127 -13.77 -0.28 13.30
N ASP A 128 -14.43 0.18 14.36
CA ASP A 128 -15.25 1.39 14.30
C ASP A 128 -14.31 2.59 14.14
N ILE A 129 -13.96 2.88 12.89
CA ILE A 129 -13.32 4.13 12.54
C ILE A 129 -14.41 5.18 12.67
N ASP A 130 -14.21 6.18 13.53
CA ASP A 130 -15.21 7.23 13.70
C ASP A 130 -15.31 8.10 12.42
N ARG A 131 -16.34 8.95 12.34
CA ARG A 131 -16.54 9.83 11.17
C ARG A 131 -15.38 10.82 11.01
N GLN A 132 -14.73 11.20 12.10
CA GLN A 132 -13.66 12.19 12.15
C GLN A 132 -12.34 11.59 11.64
N GLU A 133 -11.95 10.39 12.07
CA GLU A 133 -10.78 9.63 11.60
C GLU A 133 -10.91 9.33 10.09
N ARG A 134 -12.11 8.96 9.60
CA ARG A 134 -12.38 8.86 8.15
C ARG A 134 -12.21 10.20 7.42
N ALA A 135 -12.72 11.28 7.99
CA ALA A 135 -12.62 12.60 7.39
C ALA A 135 -11.16 13.09 7.37
N ILE A 136 -10.39 12.84 8.43
CA ILE A 136 -8.97 13.20 8.52
C ILE A 136 -8.16 12.47 7.45
N VAL A 137 -8.33 11.14 7.32
CA VAL A 137 -7.59 10.37 6.29
C VAL A 137 -7.99 10.82 4.89
N ARG A 138 -9.29 10.97 4.62
CA ARG A 138 -9.80 11.41 3.31
C ARG A 138 -9.32 12.81 2.96
N ASN A 139 -9.51 13.76 3.87
CA ASN A 139 -9.18 15.16 3.63
C ASN A 139 -7.66 15.35 3.58
N GLY A 140 -6.88 14.61 4.40
CA GLY A 140 -5.42 14.60 4.33
C GLY A 140 -4.91 14.04 3.00
N ALA A 141 -5.48 12.93 2.51
CA ALA A 141 -5.14 12.39 1.19
C ALA A 141 -5.52 13.36 0.04
N LEU A 142 -6.67 14.03 0.15
CA LEU A 142 -7.10 15.05 -0.82
C LEU A 142 -6.20 16.28 -0.77
N ALA A 143 -5.82 16.75 0.41
CA ALA A 143 -4.89 17.86 0.58
C ALA A 143 -3.52 17.54 0.00
N ALA A 144 -2.98 16.34 0.25
CA ALA A 144 -1.74 15.86 -0.36
C ALA A 144 -1.85 15.77 -1.90
N LEU A 145 -3.00 15.33 -2.42
CA LEU A 145 -3.27 15.31 -3.86
C LEU A 145 -3.28 16.72 -4.45
N CYS A 146 -4.04 17.63 -3.85
CA CYS A 146 -4.08 19.04 -4.27
C CYS A 146 -2.67 19.64 -4.20
N ALA A 147 -1.91 19.32 -3.16
CA ALA A 147 -0.54 19.79 -3.01
C ALA A 147 0.35 19.35 -4.17
N VAL A 148 0.34 18.05 -4.51
CA VAL A 148 1.14 17.54 -5.62
C VAL A 148 0.66 18.09 -6.96
N LEU A 149 -0.66 18.24 -7.16
CA LEU A 149 -1.22 18.70 -8.42
C LEU A 149 -1.09 20.23 -8.61
N PHE A 150 -1.09 21.03 -7.56
CA PHE A 150 -0.97 22.49 -7.69
C PHE A 150 0.47 22.98 -7.51
N TYR A 151 1.24 22.42 -6.57
CA TYR A 151 2.55 22.95 -6.22
C TYR A 151 3.66 22.50 -7.17
N THR A 152 3.61 21.26 -7.69
CA THR A 152 4.64 20.76 -8.62
C THR A 152 4.65 21.53 -9.95
N PRO A 153 3.50 21.84 -10.58
CA PRO A 153 3.47 22.61 -11.83
C PRO A 153 3.81 24.09 -11.60
N LEU A 154 3.35 24.68 -10.50
CA LEU A 154 3.58 26.09 -10.19
C LEU A 154 5.05 26.37 -9.88
N SER A 155 5.68 25.54 -9.03
CA SER A 155 7.12 25.66 -8.73
C SER A 155 7.98 25.47 -9.97
N TRP A 156 7.60 24.51 -10.83
CA TRP A 156 8.27 24.28 -12.10
C TRP A 156 8.09 25.44 -13.10
N ALA A 157 6.88 26.00 -13.22
CA ALA A 157 6.60 27.16 -14.08
C ALA A 157 7.37 28.41 -13.62
N LEU A 158 7.45 28.64 -12.30
CA LEU A 158 8.23 29.74 -11.73
C LEU A 158 9.74 29.54 -11.95
N ALA A 159 10.26 28.33 -11.73
CA ALA A 159 11.67 28.02 -12.03
C ALA A 159 11.98 28.20 -13.52
N PHE A 160 11.05 27.85 -14.40
CA PHE A 160 11.19 28.01 -15.84
C PHE A 160 11.22 29.49 -16.27
N MET A 161 10.37 30.34 -15.69
CA MET A 161 10.40 31.80 -15.94
C MET A 161 11.70 32.46 -15.50
N VAL A 162 12.43 31.87 -14.55
CA VAL A 162 13.71 32.40 -14.06
C VAL A 162 14.90 31.93 -14.92
N VAL A 163 14.80 30.78 -15.60
CA VAL A 163 15.96 30.09 -16.20
C VAL A 163 15.97 30.09 -17.74
N SER A 164 14.83 30.27 -18.42
CA SER A 164 14.71 30.08 -19.86
C SER A 164 14.66 31.42 -20.65
N PRO A 165 15.67 31.73 -21.50
CA PRO A 165 15.66 32.92 -22.36
C PRO A 165 14.75 32.78 -23.59
N ASP A 166 14.50 31.56 -24.08
CA ASP A 166 13.71 31.27 -25.28
C ASP A 166 12.36 30.62 -24.92
N GLY A 167 11.45 31.44 -24.41
CA GLY A 167 10.36 31.03 -23.51
C GLY A 167 9.16 30.25 -24.06
N ALA A 168 9.09 29.88 -25.35
CA ALA A 168 7.85 29.31 -25.92
C ALA A 168 7.88 27.80 -26.24
N SER A 169 8.91 27.29 -26.92
CA SER A 169 8.94 25.89 -27.38
C SER A 169 9.32 24.90 -26.27
N GLU A 170 10.23 25.29 -25.38
CA GLU A 170 10.62 24.50 -24.21
C GLU A 170 9.54 24.52 -23.11
N PHE A 171 8.76 25.61 -23.04
CA PHE A 171 7.57 25.69 -22.19
C PHE A 171 6.53 24.64 -22.59
N VAL A 172 6.25 24.50 -23.90
CA VAL A 172 5.29 23.51 -24.40
C VAL A 172 5.73 22.08 -24.08
N LYS A 173 7.01 21.74 -24.26
CA LYS A 173 7.52 20.39 -23.94
C LYS A 173 7.42 20.07 -22.45
N GLY A 174 7.78 21.02 -21.58
CA GLY A 174 7.70 20.80 -20.15
C GLY A 174 6.28 20.82 -19.60
N ALA A 175 5.38 21.62 -20.18
CA ALA A 175 3.94 21.55 -19.89
C ALA A 175 3.34 20.19 -20.26
N LEU A 176 3.75 19.60 -21.39
CA LEU A 176 3.33 18.25 -21.80
C LEU A 176 3.86 17.15 -20.85
N LEU A 177 5.14 17.22 -20.46
CA LEU A 177 5.73 16.28 -19.50
C LEU A 177 5.07 16.39 -18.11
N MET A 178 4.82 17.60 -17.64
CA MET A 178 4.12 17.86 -16.39
C MET A 178 2.68 17.35 -16.44
N GLY A 179 1.95 17.60 -17.53
CA GLY A 179 0.61 17.07 -17.75
C GLY A 179 0.56 15.54 -17.68
N LEU A 180 1.56 14.84 -18.23
CA LEU A 180 1.68 13.38 -18.14
C LEU A 180 1.94 12.90 -16.71
N ILE A 181 2.84 13.56 -15.98
CA ILE A 181 3.16 13.25 -14.59
C ILE A 181 1.92 13.48 -13.71
N MET A 182 1.26 14.63 -13.85
CA MET A 182 0.03 14.97 -13.12
C MET A 182 -1.12 14.02 -13.45
N GLY A 183 -1.30 13.66 -14.72
CA GLY A 183 -2.32 12.71 -15.15
C GLY A 183 -2.09 11.34 -14.51
N THR A 184 -0.83 10.90 -14.42
CA THR A 184 -0.44 9.64 -13.78
C THR A 184 -0.66 9.68 -12.27
N ILE A 185 -0.28 10.78 -11.61
CA ILE A 185 -0.50 10.98 -10.16
C ILE A 185 -2.00 11.05 -9.85
N PHE A 186 -2.78 11.81 -10.62
CA PHE A 186 -4.23 11.88 -10.48
C PHE A 186 -4.87 10.50 -10.64
N TRP A 187 -4.44 9.71 -11.63
CA TRP A 187 -4.92 8.34 -11.81
C TRP A 187 -4.54 7.44 -10.64
N LEU A 188 -3.29 7.49 -10.16
CA LEU A 188 -2.82 6.73 -9.00
C LEU A 188 -3.58 7.10 -7.72
N VAL A 189 -3.84 8.38 -7.48
CA VAL A 189 -4.61 8.80 -6.31
C VAL A 189 -6.08 8.49 -6.44
N ARG A 190 -6.71 8.63 -7.61
CA ARG A 190 -8.07 8.13 -7.87
C ARG A 190 -8.16 6.63 -7.63
N PHE A 191 -7.14 5.88 -8.06
CA PHE A 191 -7.01 4.45 -7.79
C PHE A 191 -6.93 4.19 -6.29
N VAL A 192 -6.05 4.88 -5.55
CA VAL A 192 -5.90 4.76 -4.09
C VAL A 192 -7.13 5.20 -3.31
N LEU A 193 -7.76 6.34 -3.66
CA LEU A 193 -9.00 6.81 -3.02
C LEU A 193 -10.17 5.87 -3.27
N ARG A 194 -10.22 5.18 -4.42
CA ARG A 194 -11.18 4.09 -4.65
C ARG A 194 -10.99 2.94 -3.65
N TRP A 195 -9.76 2.74 -3.15
CA TRP A 195 -9.47 1.82 -2.04
C TRP A 195 -9.76 2.40 -0.64
N PHE A 196 -10.14 3.67 -0.51
CA PHE A 196 -10.63 4.25 0.75
C PHE A 196 -12.14 4.46 0.76
N THR A 197 -12.78 4.54 -0.41
CA THR A 197 -14.24 4.48 -0.57
C THR A 197 -14.74 3.03 -0.57
N TYR A 198 -14.29 2.21 0.39
CA TYR A 198 -14.87 0.89 0.58
C TYR A 198 -16.28 1.04 1.14
N SER A 199 -17.26 0.43 0.48
CA SER A 199 -18.61 0.32 1.04
C SER A 199 -18.56 -0.52 2.31
N SER A 200 -19.36 -0.14 3.31
CA SER A 200 -19.57 -0.92 4.54
C SER A 200 -19.92 -2.37 4.23
N GLU A 201 -20.72 -2.60 3.18
CA GLU A 201 -21.10 -3.92 2.69
C GLU A 201 -19.89 -4.76 2.26
N ARG A 202 -18.96 -4.19 1.49
CA ARG A 202 -17.76 -4.91 1.05
C ARG A 202 -16.82 -5.22 2.21
N ALA A 203 -16.69 -4.29 3.16
CA ALA A 203 -15.94 -4.52 4.39
C ALA A 203 -16.54 -5.66 5.22
N SER A 204 -17.86 -5.65 5.42
CA SER A 204 -18.58 -6.74 6.10
C SER A 204 -18.41 -8.07 5.39
N ARG A 205 -18.46 -8.09 4.05
CA ARG A 205 -18.20 -9.31 3.26
C ARG A 205 -16.79 -9.86 3.49
N LEU A 206 -15.78 -8.99 3.52
CA LEU A 206 -14.40 -9.40 3.79
C LEU A 206 -14.20 -9.89 5.24
N VAL A 207 -14.84 -9.24 6.21
CA VAL A 207 -14.84 -9.69 7.61
C VAL A 207 -15.43 -11.10 7.69
N ASN A 208 -16.61 -11.32 7.11
CA ASN A 208 -17.26 -12.63 7.09
C ASN A 208 -16.41 -13.70 6.39
N ALA A 209 -15.79 -13.38 5.26
CA ALA A 209 -14.91 -14.28 4.54
C ALA A 209 -13.61 -14.62 5.31
N SER A 210 -13.15 -13.71 6.18
CA SER A 210 -11.99 -13.94 7.05
C SER A 210 -12.33 -14.75 8.30
N GLN A 211 -13.61 -14.86 8.66
CA GLN A 211 -14.00 -15.69 9.79
C GLN A 211 -13.72 -17.14 9.43
N HIS A 212 -12.80 -17.77 10.14
CA HIS A 212 -12.59 -19.20 10.08
C HIS A 212 -13.08 -19.83 11.39
N GLY A 213 -13.65 -21.03 11.31
CA GLY A 213 -14.10 -21.74 12.52
C GLY A 213 -12.92 -22.19 13.37
N TRP A 214 -13.18 -22.57 14.63
CA TRP A 214 -12.17 -23.31 15.40
C TRP A 214 -12.05 -24.74 14.87
N ILE A 215 -10.82 -25.24 14.80
CA ILE A 215 -10.51 -26.65 14.54
C ILE A 215 -10.31 -27.33 15.90
N PRO A 216 -11.00 -28.45 16.20
CA PRO A 216 -10.83 -29.15 17.47
C PRO A 216 -9.34 -29.45 17.76
N GLN A 217 -8.87 -29.10 18.96
CA GLN A 217 -7.45 -29.19 19.31
C GLN A 217 -6.92 -30.63 19.30
N ASP A 218 -7.77 -31.58 19.71
CA ASP A 218 -7.50 -33.03 19.67
C ASP A 218 -7.38 -33.59 18.24
N ARG A 219 -7.77 -32.80 17.23
CA ARG A 219 -7.71 -33.15 15.81
C ARG A 219 -6.73 -32.28 15.02
N LEU A 220 -5.99 -31.38 15.68
CA LEU A 220 -5.12 -30.42 15.02
C LEU A 220 -3.65 -30.62 15.41
N LEU A 221 -2.81 -30.90 14.41
CA LEU A 221 -1.36 -30.82 14.50
C LEU A 221 -0.86 -29.59 13.75
N VAL A 222 -0.21 -28.67 14.46
CA VAL A 222 0.40 -27.46 13.87
C VAL A 222 1.91 -27.66 13.77
N LEU A 223 2.44 -27.69 12.55
CA LEU A 223 3.87 -27.74 12.29
C LEU A 223 4.35 -26.36 11.83
N ARG A 224 5.36 -25.83 12.54
CA ARG A 224 6.05 -24.59 12.20
C ARG A 224 7.55 -24.87 12.11
N ALA A 225 8.19 -24.25 11.14
CA ALA A 225 9.64 -24.28 11.02
C ALA A 225 10.22 -22.93 11.39
N VAL A 226 11.45 -22.91 11.88
CA VAL A 226 12.24 -21.68 11.98
C VAL A 226 12.44 -21.17 10.55
N ASP A 227 12.24 -19.87 10.33
CA ASP A 227 12.28 -19.19 9.02
C ASP A 227 11.15 -19.56 8.04
N ASP A 228 9.96 -19.93 8.55
CA ASP A 228 8.79 -20.10 7.69
C ASP A 228 8.21 -18.75 7.19
N GLU A 229 7.66 -18.77 5.96
CA GLU A 229 7.07 -17.58 5.30
C GLU A 229 5.95 -16.94 6.13
N ALA A 230 5.29 -17.74 6.96
CA ALA A 230 4.18 -17.32 7.80
C ALA A 230 4.65 -16.42 8.94
N ALA A 231 5.74 -16.77 9.61
CA ALA A 231 6.36 -15.95 10.64
C ALA A 231 6.80 -14.60 10.07
N LEU A 232 7.44 -14.58 8.89
CA LEU A 232 7.83 -13.35 8.21
C LEU A 232 6.61 -12.49 7.86
N SER A 233 5.56 -13.09 7.31
CA SER A 233 4.33 -12.38 6.92
C SER A 233 3.62 -11.75 8.11
N LEU A 234 3.53 -12.47 9.24
CA LEU A 234 2.95 -11.97 10.47
C LEU A 234 3.81 -10.84 11.08
N ALA A 235 5.13 -11.00 11.08
CA ALA A 235 6.06 -9.97 11.55
C ALA A 235 5.92 -8.69 10.71
N ALA A 236 6.02 -8.80 9.38
CA ALA A 236 5.88 -7.69 8.45
C ALA A 236 4.51 -6.99 8.59
N GLY A 237 3.42 -7.76 8.66
CA GLY A 237 2.07 -7.22 8.87
C GLY A 237 1.93 -6.48 10.19
N SER A 238 2.52 -7.00 11.28
CA SER A 238 2.51 -6.34 12.58
C SER A 238 3.31 -5.03 12.60
N ILE A 239 4.47 -5.01 11.92
CA ILE A 239 5.31 -3.81 11.77
C ILE A 239 4.55 -2.77 10.93
N ALA A 240 4.00 -3.17 9.78
CA ALA A 240 3.22 -2.28 8.93
C ALA A 240 2.01 -1.68 9.68
N ASN A 241 1.32 -2.48 10.49
CA ASN A 241 0.19 -1.99 11.29
C ASN A 241 0.63 -0.98 12.37
N ARG A 242 1.78 -1.22 13.02
CA ARG A 242 2.38 -0.28 14.00
C ARG A 242 2.82 1.02 13.31
N LEU A 243 3.52 0.92 12.20
CA LEU A 243 3.95 2.08 11.41
C LEU A 243 2.75 2.88 10.90
N SER A 244 1.72 2.23 10.39
CA SER A 244 0.49 2.88 9.93
C SER A 244 -0.15 3.74 11.03
N ARG A 245 -0.19 3.24 12.27
CA ARG A 245 -0.73 3.98 13.42
C ARG A 245 0.11 5.20 13.81
N VAL A 246 1.44 5.11 13.70
CA VAL A 246 2.37 6.21 14.02
C VAL A 246 2.40 7.25 12.90
N LEU A 247 2.36 6.79 11.65
CA LEU A 247 2.46 7.63 10.46
C LEU A 247 1.13 8.31 10.14
N SER A 248 -0.02 7.73 10.49
CA SER A 248 -1.33 8.34 10.17
C SER A 248 -1.49 9.76 10.70
N PRO A 249 -1.17 10.13 11.96
CA PRO A 249 -1.21 11.54 12.39
C PRO A 249 -0.11 12.40 11.75
N LEU A 250 1.05 11.81 11.42
CA LEU A 250 2.16 12.51 10.79
C LEU A 250 1.85 12.91 9.34
N THR A 251 0.94 12.22 8.66
CA THR A 251 0.51 12.63 7.31
C THR A 251 -0.10 14.04 7.30
N GLY A 252 -0.86 14.41 8.33
CA GLY A 252 -1.42 15.75 8.49
C GLY A 252 -0.34 16.81 8.76
N LEU A 253 0.58 16.52 9.68
CA LEU A 253 1.69 17.42 10.01
C LEU A 253 2.65 17.63 8.83
N LEU A 254 3.00 16.56 8.11
CA LEU A 254 3.85 16.64 6.92
C LEU A 254 3.18 17.47 5.82
N SER A 255 1.88 17.29 5.63
CA SER A 255 1.10 18.11 4.68
C SER A 255 1.11 19.59 5.07
N LEU A 256 0.97 19.90 6.37
CA LEU A 256 1.04 21.27 6.89
C LEU A 256 2.44 21.88 6.73
N LEU A 257 3.50 21.13 7.05
CA LEU A 257 4.88 21.60 6.90
C LEU A 257 5.24 21.87 5.43
N LEU A 258 4.79 21.00 4.51
CA LEU A 258 4.93 21.23 3.08
C LEU A 258 4.19 22.50 2.63
N PHE A 259 2.98 22.73 3.14
CA PHE A 259 2.21 23.94 2.88
C PHE A 259 2.91 25.21 3.38
N LEU A 260 3.42 25.20 4.62
CA LEU A 260 4.13 26.35 5.20
C LEU A 260 5.43 26.66 4.46
N THR A 261 6.20 25.62 4.10
CA THR A 261 7.42 25.76 3.30
C THR A 261 7.13 26.39 1.94
N PHE A 262 6.00 26.02 1.32
CA PHE A 262 5.52 26.64 0.09
C PHE A 262 5.16 28.12 0.28
N MET A 263 4.43 28.48 1.34
CA MET A 263 4.06 29.88 1.60
C MET A 263 5.29 30.77 1.80
N LEU A 264 6.34 30.26 2.45
CA LEU A 264 7.62 30.95 2.58
C LEU A 264 8.30 31.14 1.22
N PHE A 265 8.34 30.11 0.37
CA PHE A 265 8.94 30.20 -0.95
C PHE A 265 8.15 31.14 -1.89
N LEU A 266 6.82 31.10 -1.84
CA LEU A 266 5.95 32.01 -2.60
C LEU A 266 6.17 33.46 -2.16
N GLY A 267 6.23 33.72 -0.85
CA GLY A 267 6.54 35.04 -0.31
C GLY A 267 7.91 35.54 -0.78
N TYR A 268 8.92 34.67 -0.77
CA TYR A 268 10.26 34.99 -1.30
C TYR A 268 10.24 35.30 -2.80
N ALA A 269 9.53 34.51 -3.60
CA ALA A 269 9.43 34.71 -5.05
C ALA A 269 8.72 36.03 -5.40
N ILE A 270 7.62 36.35 -4.71
CA ILE A 270 6.90 37.62 -4.86
C ILE A 270 7.84 38.77 -4.47
N TYR A 271 8.44 38.71 -3.27
CA TYR A 271 9.38 39.74 -2.80
C TYR A 271 10.52 39.98 -3.81
N HIS A 272 11.13 38.91 -4.32
CA HIS A 272 12.22 39.02 -5.29
C HIS A 272 11.77 39.60 -6.63
N ALA A 273 10.59 39.21 -7.13
CA ALA A 273 10.03 39.76 -8.37
C ALA A 273 9.75 41.26 -8.22
N THR A 274 9.06 41.67 -7.15
CA THR A 274 8.73 43.08 -6.89
C THR A 274 9.98 43.92 -6.65
N THR A 275 10.98 43.41 -5.92
CA THR A 275 12.24 44.14 -5.68
C THR A 275 13.04 44.30 -6.98
N THR A 276 13.04 43.29 -7.86
CA THR A 276 13.74 43.39 -9.15
C THR A 276 13.05 44.42 -10.05
N GLU A 277 11.72 44.47 -10.05
CA GLU A 277 10.94 45.46 -10.80
C GLU A 277 11.18 46.89 -10.29
N ILE A 278 11.09 47.10 -8.97
CA ILE A 278 11.35 48.41 -8.34
C ILE A 278 12.78 48.91 -8.63
N VAL A 279 13.80 48.06 -8.48
CA VAL A 279 15.19 48.47 -8.73
C VAL A 279 15.41 48.81 -10.21
N THR A 280 14.80 48.05 -11.13
CA THR A 280 14.94 48.32 -12.57
C THR A 280 14.25 49.64 -12.95
N GLU A 281 13.06 49.89 -12.41
CA GLU A 281 12.26 51.08 -12.74
C GLU A 281 12.77 52.36 -12.06
N HIS A 282 13.17 52.30 -10.79
CA HIS A 282 13.54 53.49 -10.00
C HIS A 282 15.03 53.81 -10.03
N LEU A 283 15.90 52.80 -10.14
CA LEU A 283 17.34 53.01 -10.14
C LEU A 283 17.93 52.94 -11.56
N GLY A 284 17.14 52.53 -12.56
CA GLY A 284 17.58 52.43 -13.96
C GLY A 284 18.67 51.39 -14.19
N ILE A 285 18.86 50.47 -13.23
CA ILE A 285 19.88 49.41 -13.30
C ILE A 285 19.23 48.17 -13.92
N ASP A 286 19.52 47.94 -15.20
CA ASP A 286 19.15 46.72 -15.91
C ASP A 286 20.20 45.63 -15.67
N TYR A 287 19.84 44.60 -14.93
CA TYR A 287 20.76 43.51 -14.57
C TYR A 287 20.92 42.45 -15.67
N GLY A 288 20.17 42.52 -16.78
CA GLY A 288 20.24 41.57 -17.88
C GLY A 288 19.93 40.09 -17.54
N PRO A 289 19.81 39.21 -18.56
CA PRO A 289 19.33 37.83 -18.38
C PRO A 289 20.36 36.86 -17.76
N ASN A 290 21.64 37.23 -17.62
CA ASN A 290 22.73 36.33 -17.19
C ASN A 290 23.18 36.56 -15.73
N ARG A 291 22.22 36.85 -14.85
CA ARG A 291 22.40 37.27 -13.45
C ARG A 291 23.23 36.33 -12.55
N TRP A 292 23.41 35.06 -12.94
CA TRP A 292 24.04 34.02 -12.10
C TRP A 292 25.47 33.64 -12.49
N GLN A 293 25.99 34.13 -13.62
CA GLN A 293 27.32 33.74 -14.10
C GLN A 293 28.47 34.59 -13.54
N ASN A 294 28.18 35.79 -13.05
CA ASN A 294 29.18 36.69 -12.50
C ASN A 294 29.00 36.76 -10.98
N GLY A 295 29.90 36.12 -10.23
CA GLY A 295 29.79 35.92 -8.78
C GLY A 295 29.53 37.20 -7.98
N LEU A 296 28.92 37.01 -6.80
CA LEU A 296 28.61 38.04 -5.80
C LEU A 296 29.87 38.86 -5.46
N SER A 297 30.03 40.04 -6.06
CA SER A 297 31.06 41.00 -5.67
C SER A 297 30.57 41.86 -4.48
N GLU A 298 31.49 42.41 -3.69
CA GLU A 298 31.18 43.28 -2.53
C GLU A 298 30.34 44.51 -2.91
N ALA A 299 30.49 45.02 -4.15
CA ALA A 299 29.65 46.10 -4.68
C ALA A 299 28.17 45.68 -4.80
N TYR A 300 27.93 44.42 -5.15
CA TYR A 300 26.59 43.85 -5.28
C TYR A 300 25.89 43.75 -3.91
N ALA A 301 26.63 43.46 -2.83
CA ALA A 301 26.08 43.43 -1.48
C ALA A 301 25.72 44.84 -0.96
N GLN A 302 26.51 45.86 -1.30
CA GLN A 302 26.24 47.25 -0.92
C GLN A 302 25.04 47.84 -1.68
N GLU A 303 24.92 47.57 -2.98
CA GLU A 303 23.76 47.98 -3.78
C GLU A 303 22.47 47.26 -3.35
N PHE A 304 22.56 45.98 -2.98
CA PHE A 304 21.42 45.20 -2.47
C PHE A 304 20.95 45.70 -1.09
N LEU A 305 21.88 46.13 -0.22
CA LEU A 305 21.56 46.74 1.07
C LEU A 305 20.92 48.13 0.91
N LEU A 306 21.37 48.93 -0.07
CA LEU A 306 20.78 50.23 -0.39
C LEU A 306 19.39 50.11 -1.03
N ALA A 307 19.20 49.20 -1.99
CA ALA A 307 17.89 48.90 -2.57
C ALA A 307 16.91 48.35 -1.52
N GLY A 308 17.39 47.46 -0.64
CA GLY A 308 16.63 46.97 0.50
C GLY A 308 16.22 48.10 1.47
N ALA A 309 17.12 49.03 1.78
CA ALA A 309 16.82 50.18 2.64
C ALA A 309 15.80 51.17 2.02
N ILE A 310 15.84 51.36 0.69
CA ILE A 310 14.88 52.22 -0.04
C ILE A 310 13.48 51.60 -0.05
N VAL A 311 13.38 50.29 -0.35
CA VAL A 311 12.10 49.53 -0.31
C VAL A 311 11.52 49.45 1.12
N ILE A 312 12.37 49.49 2.14
CA ILE A 312 11.92 49.57 3.55
C ILE A 312 11.44 50.99 3.93
N SER A 313 11.86 52.03 3.19
CA SER A 313 11.56 53.44 3.50
C SER A 313 10.31 54.02 2.81
N GLU A 314 9.90 53.46 1.66
CA GLU A 314 8.64 53.84 1.00
C GLU A 314 7.56 52.78 1.28
N GLU A 315 6.49 53.18 1.98
CA GLU A 315 5.14 52.59 2.23
C GLU A 315 4.86 51.05 2.23
N TYR A 316 5.76 50.16 1.83
CA TYR A 316 5.52 48.73 1.58
C TYR A 316 5.71 47.82 2.80
N PHE A 317 6.06 48.36 3.97
CA PHE A 317 6.19 47.57 5.21
C PHE A 317 4.86 46.96 5.67
N TYR A 318 3.72 47.52 5.24
CA TYR A 318 2.40 47.12 5.74
C TYR A 318 1.79 45.91 5.03
N LEU A 319 2.16 45.59 3.79
CA LEU A 319 1.49 44.53 3.02
C LEU A 319 1.95 43.10 3.41
N PRO A 320 3.25 42.81 3.58
CA PRO A 320 3.70 41.47 3.98
C PRO A 320 3.38 41.17 5.44
N MET A 321 3.51 42.17 6.33
CA MET A 321 3.24 42.02 7.76
C MET A 321 1.74 41.88 8.06
N SER A 322 0.85 42.56 7.31
CA SER A 322 -0.60 42.41 7.50
C SER A 322 -1.11 41.03 7.06
N ILE A 323 -0.55 40.44 6.00
CA ILE A 323 -0.89 39.07 5.57
C ILE A 323 -0.39 38.03 6.58
N ILE A 324 0.80 38.21 7.15
CA ILE A 324 1.35 37.32 8.19
C ILE A 324 0.54 37.46 9.51
N LEU A 325 0.12 38.67 9.89
CA LEU A 325 -0.72 38.90 11.07
C LEU A 325 -2.16 38.42 10.90
N LEU A 326 -2.74 38.48 9.69
CA LEU A 326 -4.09 37.97 9.42
C LEU A 326 -4.16 36.43 9.53
N VAL A 327 -3.07 35.74 9.21
CA VAL A 327 -2.95 34.27 9.29
C VAL A 327 -2.65 33.78 10.71
N LEU A 328 -2.18 34.65 11.61
CA LEU A 328 -1.93 34.30 13.02
C LEU A 328 -3.15 34.55 13.94
N VAL A 329 -4.24 35.13 13.43
CA VAL A 329 -5.45 35.50 14.20
C VAL A 329 -6.70 34.68 13.81
N VAL A 330 -6.59 33.72 12.89
CA VAL A 330 -7.66 32.77 12.49
C VAL A 330 -7.21 31.34 12.70
#